data_AF-A0AA43JUG2-F1
#
_entry.id   AF-A0AA43JUG2-F1
#
_cell.length_a   1.000
_cell.length_b   1.000
_cell.length_c   1.000
_cell.angle_alpha   90.00
_cell.angle_beta   90.00
_cell.angle_gamma   90.00
#
_symmetry.space_group_name_H-M   'P 1'
#
loop_
_entity.id
_entity.type
_entity.pdbx_description
1 polymer ?
#
loop_
_entity_poly.entity_id
_entity_poly.type
_entity_poly.pdbx_seq_one_letter_code
_entity_poly.pdbx_strand_id
1 'polypeptide(L)'
;RYLQIRLQKTPSEDWRPSVIAITPRTFDRSSPVQLLEWLCNRYGFGTYLHYIPGYLEEKNFRESRLVQERLVQTMEERKGTIYMDTMISPSMASALAQCLQMPGVSGMENNTILFEYSVHDPAKVLEETMEGLRLAGVPRMNRLVLRHGENFFGARKSIHVWLTWHDHRNANLMILLAYILLGHKDWHGAEVSIFAAYPRKEARERTEELRQMIADGRLLISEKNVIVIPTDDGIDFQRLVEVRSGTADLVLVGFTDERIERRGIELFRRFPSLRDVLFVSAEERIFIE
;
A
#
# COMPACT_ATOMS: atom_id res chain seq x y z
N ARG A 1 23.13 -11.27 22.21
CA ARG A 1 22.07 -11.94 22.99
C ARG A 1 21.02 -10.96 23.53
N TYR A 2 21.39 -9.91 24.26
CA TYR A 2 20.43 -8.92 24.79
C TYR A 2 19.74 -8.04 23.72
N LEU A 3 20.43 -7.70 22.62
CA LEU A 3 19.87 -6.88 21.52
C LEU A 3 18.72 -7.57 20.77
N GLN A 4 18.89 -8.85 20.39
CA GLN A 4 17.87 -9.62 19.66
C GLN A 4 16.59 -9.82 20.48
N ILE A 5 16.73 -10.11 21.78
CA ILE A 5 15.59 -10.25 22.69
C ILE A 5 14.90 -8.89 22.95
N ARG A 6 15.65 -7.79 22.97
CA ARG A 6 15.10 -6.45 23.17
C ARG A 6 14.31 -5.96 21.95
N LEU A 7 14.78 -6.23 20.73
CA LEU A 7 14.04 -5.93 19.50
C LEU A 7 12.69 -6.65 19.43
N GLN A 8 12.62 -7.89 19.94
CA GLN A 8 11.38 -8.68 20.01
C GLN A 8 10.45 -8.31 21.19
N LYS A 9 10.98 -7.64 22.22
CA LYS A 9 10.25 -7.28 23.45
C LYS A 9 9.84 -5.81 23.53
N THR A 10 10.23 -4.98 22.57
CA THR A 10 9.86 -3.55 22.60
C THR A 10 8.41 -3.43 22.14
N PRO A 11 7.47 -3.04 23.01
CA PRO A 11 6.12 -2.70 22.57
C PRO A 11 6.20 -1.52 21.60
N SER A 12 5.46 -1.61 20.50
CA SER A 12 5.38 -0.58 19.47
C SER A 12 4.51 0.57 19.98
N GLU A 13 5.06 1.49 20.77
CA GLU A 13 4.36 2.76 21.08
C GLU A 13 4.27 3.67 19.83
N ASP A 14 5.19 3.51 18.87
CA ASP A 14 5.16 4.21 17.58
C ASP A 14 4.90 3.24 16.41
N TRP A 15 3.70 3.26 15.81
CA TRP A 15 3.47 2.51 14.58
C TRP A 15 4.37 3.01 13.45
N ARG A 16 5.01 2.08 12.72
CA ARG A 16 5.86 2.37 11.56
C ARG A 16 5.59 1.35 10.45
N PRO A 17 5.68 1.73 9.17
CA PRO A 17 5.40 0.78 8.09
C PRO A 17 6.53 -0.26 8.00
N SER A 18 6.18 -1.52 8.23
CA SER A 18 7.04 -2.68 7.98
C SER A 18 6.41 -3.45 6.83
N VAL A 19 6.86 -3.15 5.61
CA VAL A 19 6.18 -3.51 4.37
C VAL A 19 6.94 -4.63 3.67
N ILE A 20 6.23 -5.69 3.32
CA ILE A 20 6.74 -6.78 2.48
C ILE A 20 6.06 -6.76 1.11
N ALA A 21 6.84 -6.92 0.05
CA ALA A 21 6.36 -7.08 -1.32
C ALA A 21 7.02 -8.32 -1.95
N ILE A 22 6.23 -9.11 -2.68
CA ILE A 22 6.73 -10.25 -3.44
C ILE A 22 6.13 -10.25 -4.85
N THR A 23 6.99 -10.38 -5.87
CA THR A 23 6.55 -10.43 -7.27
C THR A 23 7.59 -11.13 -8.15
N PRO A 24 7.18 -11.85 -9.21
CA PRO A 24 8.11 -12.38 -10.21
C PRO A 24 8.45 -11.35 -11.30
N ARG A 25 7.88 -10.15 -11.26
CA ARG A 25 7.91 -9.16 -12.36
C ARG A 25 8.79 -7.95 -12.08
N THR A 26 9.82 -8.11 -11.25
CA THR A 26 10.67 -7.01 -10.76
C THR A 26 11.35 -6.24 -11.88
N PHE A 27 11.83 -6.92 -12.91
CA PHE A 27 12.60 -6.30 -13.98
C PHE A 27 11.74 -5.70 -15.09
N ASP A 28 10.43 -5.93 -15.04
CA ASP A 28 9.46 -5.38 -16.00
C ASP A 28 8.82 -4.08 -15.48
N ARG A 29 9.00 -3.77 -14.19
CA ARG A 29 8.20 -2.76 -13.47
C ARG A 29 9.03 -2.04 -12.41
N SER A 30 9.12 -0.73 -12.53
CA SER A 30 9.77 0.11 -11.52
C SER A 30 8.81 0.62 -10.44
N SER A 31 7.52 0.82 -10.77
CA SER A 31 6.54 1.46 -9.87
C SER A 31 6.38 0.78 -8.50
N PRO A 32 6.28 -0.56 -8.40
CA PRO A 32 6.10 -1.21 -7.10
C PRO A 32 7.33 -1.09 -6.19
N VAL A 33 8.54 -1.24 -6.75
CA VAL A 33 9.80 -1.08 -6.02
C VAL A 33 9.94 0.36 -5.53
N GLN A 34 9.66 1.32 -6.41
CA GLN A 34 9.75 2.75 -6.08
C GLN A 34 8.76 3.17 -5.01
N LEU A 35 7.51 2.67 -5.06
CA LEU A 35 6.54 2.93 -3.99
C LEU A 35 7.02 2.37 -2.65
N LEU A 36 7.54 1.14 -2.65
CA LEU A 36 8.09 0.52 -1.44
C LEU A 36 9.26 1.33 -0.86
N GLU A 37 10.18 1.80 -1.70
CA GLU A 37 11.28 2.69 -1.29
C GLU A 37 10.74 3.95 -0.59
N TRP A 38 9.75 4.62 -1.17
CA TRP A 38 9.19 5.84 -0.61
C TRP A 38 8.50 5.61 0.74
N LEU A 39 7.74 4.52 0.86
CA LEU A 39 7.07 4.14 2.11
C LEU A 39 8.06 3.81 3.23
N CYS A 40 9.26 3.37 2.90
CA CYS A 40 10.25 2.86 3.87
C CYS A 40 11.49 3.76 4.04
N ASN A 41 11.53 4.95 3.45
CA ASN A 41 12.76 5.76 3.33
C ASN A 41 13.37 6.25 4.66
N ARG A 42 12.57 6.60 5.68
CA ARG A 42 13.10 7.17 6.95
C ARG A 42 12.84 6.33 8.18
N TYR A 43 11.59 5.92 8.34
CA TYR A 43 11.11 5.34 9.60
C TYR A 43 10.48 3.96 9.40
N GLY A 44 10.45 3.46 8.16
CA GLY A 44 9.89 2.17 7.82
C GLY A 44 10.96 1.15 7.41
N PHE A 45 10.52 -0.10 7.27
CA PHE A 45 11.36 -1.18 6.77
C PHE A 45 10.67 -1.81 5.57
N GLY A 46 11.42 -1.94 4.48
CA GLY A 46 10.92 -2.55 3.23
C GLY A 46 11.65 -3.85 2.97
N THR A 47 10.89 -4.93 2.80
CA THR A 47 11.39 -6.22 2.34
C THR A 47 10.81 -6.48 0.96
N TYR A 48 11.66 -6.61 -0.05
CA TYR A 48 11.26 -6.90 -1.42
C TYR A 48 11.82 -8.26 -1.85
N LEU A 49 10.94 -9.16 -2.27
CA LEU A 49 11.31 -10.51 -2.68
C LEU A 49 10.96 -10.73 -4.14
N HIS A 50 11.97 -11.08 -4.94
CA HIS A 50 11.74 -11.57 -6.30
C HIS A 50 11.36 -13.05 -6.25
N TYR A 51 10.15 -13.36 -6.72
CA TYR A 51 9.64 -14.73 -6.73
C TYR A 51 10.19 -15.52 -7.92
N ILE A 52 10.85 -16.65 -7.65
CA ILE A 52 11.35 -17.61 -8.65
C ILE A 52 10.48 -18.87 -8.57
N PRO A 53 9.67 -19.18 -9.60
CA PRO A 53 8.79 -20.33 -9.58
C PRO A 53 9.57 -21.64 -9.74
N GLY A 54 9.38 -22.56 -8.80
CA GLY A 54 9.94 -23.91 -8.86
C GLY A 54 10.38 -24.46 -7.50
N TYR A 55 10.98 -25.63 -7.52
CA TYR A 55 11.55 -26.26 -6.33
C TYR A 55 12.96 -25.74 -6.03
N LEU A 56 13.40 -25.91 -4.78
CA LEU A 56 14.77 -25.60 -4.37
C LEU A 56 15.73 -26.66 -4.94
N GLU A 57 16.20 -26.40 -6.14
CA GLU A 57 17.14 -27.24 -6.87
C GLU A 57 18.37 -26.42 -7.29
N GLU A 58 19.47 -27.09 -7.64
CA GLU A 58 20.73 -26.43 -7.96
C GLU A 58 20.59 -25.36 -9.06
N LYS A 59 19.79 -25.64 -10.09
CA LYS A 59 19.50 -24.68 -11.17
C LYS A 59 18.85 -23.40 -10.63
N ASN A 60 17.74 -23.53 -9.91
CA ASN A 60 16.98 -22.39 -9.39
C ASN A 60 17.76 -21.64 -8.31
N PHE A 61 18.57 -22.34 -7.50
CA PHE A 61 19.45 -21.71 -6.52
C PHE A 61 20.55 -20.87 -7.17
N ARG A 62 21.15 -21.35 -8.26
CA ARG A 62 22.12 -20.55 -9.03
C ARG A 62 21.46 -19.32 -9.65
N GLU A 63 20.28 -19.49 -10.24
CA GLU A 63 19.48 -18.38 -10.79
C GLU A 63 19.14 -17.34 -9.70
N SER A 64 18.76 -17.78 -8.51
CA SER A 64 18.41 -16.89 -7.40
C SER A 64 19.58 -16.03 -6.96
N ARG A 65 20.82 -16.56 -6.97
CA ARG A 65 22.02 -15.77 -6.66
C ARG A 65 22.29 -14.70 -7.72
N LEU A 66 22.18 -15.05 -9.00
CA LEU A 66 22.35 -14.09 -10.10
C LEU A 66 21.29 -12.97 -10.05
N VAL A 67 20.04 -13.34 -9.80
CA VAL A 67 18.95 -12.37 -9.65
C VAL A 67 19.17 -11.49 -8.42
N GLN A 68 19.56 -12.06 -7.28
CA GLN A 68 19.86 -11.31 -6.06
C GLN A 68 20.95 -10.26 -6.29
N GLU A 69 22.05 -10.62 -6.94
CA GLU A 69 23.12 -9.67 -7.30
C GLU A 69 22.59 -8.51 -8.16
N ARG A 70 21.75 -8.81 -9.16
CA ARG A 70 21.13 -7.79 -10.01
C ARG A 70 20.17 -6.87 -9.24
N LEU A 71 19.42 -7.40 -8.28
CA LEU A 71 18.55 -6.61 -7.41
C LEU A 71 19.38 -5.64 -6.57
N VAL A 72 20.44 -6.12 -5.91
CA VAL A 72 21.33 -5.30 -5.09
C VAL A 72 21.99 -4.21 -5.92
N GLN A 73 22.49 -4.53 -7.12
CA GLN A 73 23.06 -3.52 -8.02
C GLN A 73 22.04 -2.43 -8.38
N THR A 74 20.80 -2.83 -8.74
CA THR A 74 19.72 -1.87 -9.05
C THR A 74 19.44 -0.95 -7.85
N MET A 75 19.50 -1.51 -6.64
CA MET A 75 19.27 -0.81 -5.39
C MET A 75 20.37 0.22 -5.07
N GLU A 76 21.63 -0.17 -5.28
CA GLU A 76 22.81 0.69 -5.12
C GLU A 76 22.78 1.88 -6.09
N GLU A 77 22.44 1.64 -7.36
CA GLU A 77 22.30 2.67 -8.38
C GLU A 77 21.21 3.70 -8.02
N ARG A 78 20.12 3.23 -7.40
CA ARG A 78 19.00 4.08 -6.93
C ARG A 78 19.27 4.77 -5.60
N LYS A 79 20.30 4.35 -4.86
CA LYS A 79 20.60 4.81 -3.48
C LYS A 79 19.41 4.64 -2.53
N GLY A 80 18.57 3.63 -2.72
CA GLY A 80 17.49 3.38 -1.78
C GLY A 80 17.95 2.47 -0.64
N THR A 81 17.03 2.20 0.29
CA THR A 81 17.35 1.60 1.59
C THR A 81 16.56 0.33 1.91
N ILE A 82 15.81 -0.22 0.95
CA ILE A 82 15.01 -1.43 1.17
C ILE A 82 15.88 -2.68 1.05
N TYR A 83 15.53 -3.72 1.79
CA TYR A 83 16.15 -5.03 1.66
C TYR A 83 15.56 -5.76 0.45
N MET A 84 16.41 -6.28 -0.43
CA MET A 84 16.00 -7.05 -1.59
C MET A 84 16.61 -8.44 -1.57
N ASP A 85 15.80 -9.46 -1.86
CA ASP A 85 16.25 -10.85 -1.96
C ASP A 85 15.37 -11.63 -2.95
N THR A 86 15.65 -12.92 -3.08
CA THR A 86 14.92 -13.86 -3.94
C THR A 86 14.22 -14.91 -3.09
N MET A 87 13.08 -15.41 -3.58
CA MET A 87 12.35 -16.51 -2.96
C MET A 87 12.01 -17.56 -4.00
N ILE A 88 12.58 -18.76 -3.85
CA ILE A 88 12.25 -19.93 -4.66
C ILE A 88 11.06 -20.63 -4.00
N SER A 89 9.96 -20.82 -4.73
CA SER A 89 8.78 -21.53 -4.20
C SER A 89 7.99 -22.19 -5.33
N PRO A 90 7.33 -23.35 -5.09
CA PRO A 90 6.58 -24.03 -6.14
C PRO A 90 5.33 -23.26 -6.61
N SER A 91 4.83 -22.30 -5.82
CA SER A 91 3.71 -21.44 -6.19
C SER A 91 3.80 -20.06 -5.54
N MET A 92 3.11 -19.06 -6.10
CA MET A 92 2.98 -17.74 -5.47
C MET A 92 2.29 -17.83 -4.11
N ALA A 93 1.23 -18.64 -3.99
CA ALA A 93 0.52 -18.84 -2.74
C ALA A 93 1.45 -19.39 -1.63
N SER A 94 2.29 -20.38 -1.95
CA SER A 94 3.28 -20.92 -1.00
C SER A 94 4.35 -19.90 -0.66
N ALA A 95 4.81 -19.09 -1.62
CA ALA A 95 5.76 -18.03 -1.39
C ALA A 95 5.19 -16.97 -0.42
N LEU A 96 3.97 -16.51 -0.68
CA LEU A 96 3.24 -15.59 0.19
C LEU A 96 3.06 -16.16 1.60
N ALA A 97 2.60 -17.40 1.73
CA ALA A 97 2.42 -18.03 3.03
C ALA A 97 3.72 -18.08 3.85
N GLN A 98 4.87 -18.31 3.19
CA GLN A 98 6.18 -18.28 3.84
C GLN A 98 6.59 -16.85 4.23
N CYS A 99 6.42 -15.88 3.33
CA CYS A 99 6.73 -14.47 3.56
C CYS A 99 5.97 -13.90 4.76
N LEU A 100 4.66 -14.19 4.85
CA LEU A 100 3.76 -13.69 5.88
C LEU A 100 4.13 -14.22 7.29
N GLN A 101 4.87 -15.33 7.38
CA GLN A 101 5.29 -15.93 8.65
C GLN A 101 6.73 -15.56 9.06
N MET A 102 7.48 -14.90 8.18
CA MET A 102 8.85 -14.50 8.45
C MET A 102 8.88 -13.12 9.11
N PRO A 103 9.71 -12.92 10.16
CA PRO A 103 9.92 -11.59 10.70
C PRO A 103 10.55 -10.68 9.65
N GLY A 104 10.25 -9.39 9.72
CA GLY A 104 10.89 -8.38 8.91
C GLY A 104 12.40 -8.30 9.19
N VAL A 105 13.13 -7.72 8.25
CA VAL A 105 14.60 -7.63 8.28
C VAL A 105 15.15 -6.82 9.46
N SER A 106 14.32 -5.97 10.07
CA SER A 106 14.65 -5.24 11.30
C SER A 106 14.52 -6.08 12.58
N GLY A 107 14.05 -7.32 12.47
CA GLY A 107 13.66 -8.15 13.61
C GLY A 107 12.27 -7.84 14.17
N MET A 108 11.56 -6.87 13.58
CA MET A 108 10.15 -6.58 13.86
C MET A 108 9.23 -7.33 12.89
N GLU A 109 8.00 -7.62 13.29
CA GLU A 109 7.02 -8.25 12.40
C GLU A 109 6.69 -7.33 11.21
N ASN A 110 6.42 -7.95 10.05
CA ASN A 110 5.85 -7.22 8.91
C ASN A 110 4.39 -6.93 9.24
N ASN A 111 3.97 -5.66 9.16
CA ASN A 111 2.60 -5.25 9.46
C ASN A 111 1.80 -4.87 8.21
N THR A 112 2.46 -4.81 7.05
CA THR A 112 1.85 -4.38 5.80
C THR A 112 2.37 -5.23 4.64
N ILE A 113 1.47 -5.65 3.75
CA ILE A 113 1.83 -6.31 2.49
C ILE A 113 1.46 -5.42 1.31
N LEU A 114 2.37 -5.32 0.34
CA LEU A 114 2.18 -4.60 -0.91
C LEU A 114 2.07 -5.57 -2.09
N PHE A 115 0.88 -5.64 -2.66
CA PHE A 115 0.60 -6.25 -3.95
C PHE A 115 0.60 -5.21 -5.06
N GLU A 116 0.76 -5.67 -6.29
CA GLU A 116 0.78 -4.80 -7.47
C GLU A 116 0.20 -5.51 -8.69
N TYR A 117 -0.38 -4.72 -9.58
CA TYR A 117 -0.65 -5.16 -10.95
C TYR A 117 -0.62 -3.97 -11.92
N SER A 118 -0.25 -4.26 -13.16
CA SER A 118 -0.30 -3.30 -14.27
C SER A 118 -1.69 -3.26 -14.88
N VAL A 119 -2.12 -2.11 -15.38
CA VAL A 119 -3.35 -2.00 -16.20
C VAL A 119 -3.33 -2.89 -17.46
N HIS A 120 -2.14 -3.34 -17.88
CA HIS A 120 -1.96 -4.24 -19.03
C HIS A 120 -1.92 -5.73 -18.63
N ASP A 121 -2.02 -6.05 -17.34
CA ASP A 121 -1.98 -7.43 -16.88
C ASP A 121 -3.24 -8.21 -17.25
N PRO A 122 -3.10 -9.52 -17.54
CA PRO A 122 -4.24 -10.41 -17.64
C PRO A 122 -4.94 -10.54 -16.27
N ALA A 123 -6.23 -10.90 -16.30
CA ALA A 123 -7.05 -11.09 -15.10
C ALA A 123 -6.41 -12.04 -14.06
N LYS A 124 -5.63 -13.03 -14.51
CA LYS A 124 -4.91 -13.97 -13.66
C LYS A 124 -4.01 -13.30 -12.61
N VAL A 125 -3.37 -12.17 -12.92
CA VAL A 125 -2.52 -11.45 -11.94
C VAL A 125 -3.35 -10.86 -10.80
N LEU A 126 -4.56 -10.37 -11.12
CA LEU A 126 -5.51 -9.91 -10.11
C LEU A 126 -6.08 -11.07 -9.29
N GLU A 127 -6.30 -12.24 -9.90
CA GLU A 127 -6.73 -13.45 -9.18
C GLU A 127 -5.66 -13.92 -8.18
N GLU A 128 -4.39 -13.94 -8.58
CA GLU A 128 -3.24 -14.20 -7.68
C GLU A 128 -3.19 -13.18 -6.54
N THR A 129 -3.42 -11.90 -6.84
CA THR A 129 -3.50 -10.83 -5.84
C THR A 129 -4.64 -11.08 -4.85
N MET A 130 -5.82 -11.48 -5.33
CA MET A 130 -6.99 -11.79 -4.49
C MET A 130 -6.73 -12.95 -3.53
N GLU A 131 -6.04 -13.99 -3.98
CA GLU A 131 -5.62 -15.10 -3.12
C GLU A 131 -4.65 -14.61 -2.04
N GLY A 132 -3.66 -13.81 -2.41
CA GLY A 132 -2.72 -13.21 -1.48
C GLY A 132 -3.37 -12.31 -0.43
N LEU A 133 -4.36 -11.50 -0.83
CA LEU A 133 -5.12 -10.64 0.08
C LEU A 133 -5.90 -11.42 1.15
N ARG A 134 -6.42 -12.61 0.79
CA ARG A 134 -7.09 -13.51 1.74
C ARG A 134 -6.09 -14.11 2.72
N LEU A 135 -4.94 -14.57 2.23
CA LEU A 135 -3.87 -15.10 3.07
C LEU A 135 -3.35 -14.04 4.05
N ALA A 136 -3.16 -12.80 3.59
CA ALA A 136 -2.69 -11.69 4.41
C ALA A 136 -3.70 -11.20 5.48
N GLY A 137 -4.99 -11.51 5.31
CA GLY A 137 -6.01 -11.23 6.32
C GLY A 137 -5.86 -12.10 7.58
N VAL A 138 -5.31 -13.32 7.45
CA VAL A 138 -5.11 -14.25 8.57
C VAL A 138 -4.14 -13.70 9.64
N PRO A 139 -2.92 -13.23 9.29
CA PRO A 139 -2.02 -12.56 10.25
C PRO A 139 -2.41 -11.10 10.55
N ARG A 140 -3.57 -10.62 10.06
CA ARG A 140 -4.04 -9.24 10.26
C ARG A 140 -3.08 -8.16 9.77
N MET A 141 -2.45 -8.39 8.61
CA MET A 141 -1.59 -7.38 8.00
C MET A 141 -2.44 -6.32 7.28
N ASN A 142 -1.98 -5.07 7.32
CA ASN A 142 -2.49 -4.04 6.42
C ASN A 142 -2.21 -4.46 4.96
N ARG A 143 -3.14 -4.19 4.07
CA ARG A 143 -3.11 -4.67 2.68
C ARG A 143 -3.13 -3.49 1.72
N LEU A 144 -2.10 -3.42 0.89
CA LEU A 144 -1.95 -2.43 -0.16
C LEU A 144 -2.01 -3.14 -1.52
N VAL A 145 -2.77 -2.58 -2.46
CA VAL A 145 -2.74 -3.01 -3.87
C VAL A 145 -2.47 -1.79 -4.72
N LEU A 146 -1.29 -1.74 -5.34
CA LEU A 146 -0.94 -0.73 -6.32
C LEU A 146 -1.43 -1.18 -7.70
N ARG A 147 -2.40 -0.45 -8.26
CA ARG A 147 -2.62 -0.44 -9.70
C ARG A 147 -1.72 0.61 -10.32
N HIS A 148 -0.89 0.21 -11.27
CA HIS A 148 -0.01 1.14 -11.99
C HIS A 148 -0.12 0.99 -13.52
N GLY A 149 0.31 2.04 -14.21
CA GLY A 149 0.44 2.04 -15.67
C GLY A 149 1.75 2.69 -16.12
N GLU A 150 1.77 3.19 -17.35
CA GLU A 150 2.96 3.78 -17.99
C GLU A 150 3.31 5.20 -17.46
N ASN A 151 2.50 5.75 -16.56
CA ASN A 151 2.67 7.12 -16.09
C ASN A 151 3.66 7.26 -14.92
N PHE A 152 4.01 6.16 -14.23
CA PHE A 152 5.04 6.11 -13.16
C PHE A 152 4.92 7.23 -12.10
N PHE A 153 3.72 7.42 -11.54
CA PHE A 153 3.39 8.48 -10.58
C PHE A 153 3.55 9.91 -11.12
N GLY A 154 3.49 10.09 -12.44
CA GLY A 154 3.40 11.37 -13.11
C GLY A 154 4.50 12.36 -12.70
N ALA A 155 4.10 13.58 -12.38
CA ALA A 155 5.01 14.63 -11.95
C ALA A 155 5.26 14.63 -10.43
N ARG A 156 4.62 13.71 -9.68
CA ARG A 156 4.72 13.57 -8.22
C ARG A 156 4.41 14.86 -7.46
N LYS A 157 3.41 15.60 -7.93
CA LYS A 157 2.95 16.88 -7.36
C LYS A 157 1.66 16.77 -6.57
N SER A 158 0.87 15.72 -6.77
CA SER A 158 -0.47 15.64 -6.17
C SER A 158 -0.84 14.23 -5.72
N ILE A 159 -1.17 14.10 -4.44
CA ILE A 159 -1.72 12.88 -3.86
C ILE A 159 -3.16 13.17 -3.42
N HIS A 160 -4.12 12.41 -3.92
CA HIS A 160 -5.51 12.55 -3.53
C HIS A 160 -5.94 11.36 -2.64
N VAL A 161 -6.48 11.63 -1.46
CA VAL A 161 -6.99 10.61 -0.53
C VAL A 161 -8.51 10.68 -0.46
N TRP A 162 -9.19 9.56 -0.66
CA TRP A 162 -10.65 9.49 -0.60
C TRP A 162 -11.13 8.75 0.64
N LEU A 163 -11.78 9.48 1.53
CA LEU A 163 -12.44 8.95 2.72
C LEU A 163 -13.93 8.73 2.42
N THR A 164 -14.44 7.54 2.74
CA THR A 164 -15.86 7.20 2.57
C THR A 164 -16.45 6.74 3.90
N TRP A 165 -17.79 6.73 3.98
CA TRP A 165 -18.53 6.26 5.17
C TRP A 165 -18.35 4.77 5.47
N HIS A 166 -17.79 3.99 4.53
CA HIS A 166 -17.51 2.56 4.73
C HIS A 166 -16.09 2.28 5.23
N ASP A 167 -15.22 3.29 5.27
CA ASP A 167 -13.77 3.09 5.34
C ASP A 167 -13.11 3.78 6.55
N HIS A 168 -13.84 3.97 7.67
CA HIS A 168 -13.31 4.63 8.88
C HIS A 168 -12.00 4.00 9.40
N ARG A 169 -11.86 2.67 9.29
CA ARG A 169 -10.61 1.97 9.67
C ARG A 169 -9.44 2.33 8.75
N ASN A 170 -9.70 2.58 7.48
CA ASN A 170 -8.67 2.84 6.47
C ASN A 170 -8.17 4.29 6.51
N ALA A 171 -8.97 5.21 7.03
CA ALA A 171 -8.69 6.65 6.99
C ALA A 171 -7.30 6.98 7.58
N ASN A 172 -7.02 6.50 8.80
CA ASN A 172 -5.74 6.75 9.47
C ASN A 172 -4.56 6.25 8.63
N LEU A 173 -4.62 5.01 8.15
CA LEU A 173 -3.53 4.42 7.35
C LEU A 173 -3.36 5.16 6.02
N MET A 174 -4.43 5.44 5.28
CA MET A 174 -4.34 6.14 4.00
C MET A 174 -3.72 7.53 4.15
N ILE A 175 -4.16 8.27 5.16
CA ILE A 175 -3.60 9.58 5.49
C ILE A 175 -2.12 9.43 5.84
N LEU A 176 -1.78 8.52 6.75
CA LEU A 176 -0.41 8.29 7.18
C LEU A 176 0.50 7.95 6.00
N LEU A 177 0.09 7.05 5.11
CA LEU A 177 0.83 6.70 3.91
C LEU A 177 1.04 7.93 3.00
N ALA A 178 0.01 8.76 2.79
CA ALA A 178 0.14 9.97 1.99
C ALA A 178 1.19 10.96 2.57
N TYR A 179 1.22 11.14 3.89
CA TYR A 179 2.22 12.01 4.54
C TYR A 179 3.62 11.40 4.58
N ILE A 180 3.73 10.07 4.69
CA ILE A 180 5.02 9.36 4.54
C ILE A 180 5.58 9.62 3.14
N LEU A 181 4.75 9.49 2.10
CA LEU A 181 5.15 9.79 0.72
C LEU A 181 5.57 11.25 0.58
N LEU A 182 4.80 12.19 1.13
CA LEU A 182 5.11 13.63 1.11
C LEU A 182 6.45 13.96 1.80
N GLY A 183 6.86 13.17 2.80
CA GLY A 183 8.15 13.29 3.46
C GLY A 183 9.35 12.80 2.63
N HIS A 184 9.10 12.15 1.48
CA HIS A 184 10.14 11.68 0.57
C HIS A 184 10.63 12.80 -0.36
N LYS A 185 11.94 12.82 -0.68
CA LYS A 185 12.56 13.84 -1.54
C LYS A 185 11.94 13.91 -2.95
N ASP A 186 11.48 12.79 -3.47
CA ASP A 186 10.88 12.71 -4.82
C ASP A 186 9.48 13.33 -4.90
N TRP A 187 8.82 13.49 -3.74
CA TRP A 187 7.53 14.15 -3.59
C TRP A 187 7.68 15.55 -2.98
N HIS A 188 8.89 16.13 -3.05
CA HIS A 188 9.14 17.45 -2.51
C HIS A 188 8.28 18.50 -3.22
N GLY A 189 7.53 19.26 -2.43
CA GLY A 189 6.59 20.26 -2.94
C GLY A 189 5.28 19.67 -3.49
N ALA A 190 5.03 18.37 -3.29
CA ALA A 190 3.72 17.80 -3.57
C ALA A 190 2.66 18.31 -2.58
N GLU A 191 1.40 18.19 -2.97
CA GLU A 191 0.25 18.51 -2.12
C GLU A 191 -0.61 17.27 -1.88
N VAL A 192 -1.16 17.16 -0.67
CA VAL A 192 -2.12 16.12 -0.30
C VAL A 192 -3.50 16.75 -0.18
N SER A 193 -4.44 16.30 -1.00
CA SER A 193 -5.86 16.68 -0.93
C SER A 193 -6.69 15.53 -0.38
N ILE A 194 -7.49 15.80 0.66
CA ILE A 194 -8.31 14.79 1.32
C ILE A 194 -9.77 15.07 0.99
N PHE A 195 -10.42 14.15 0.29
CA PHE A 195 -11.84 14.24 -0.08
C PHE A 195 -12.65 13.32 0.82
N ALA A 196 -13.55 13.91 1.60
CA ALA A 196 -14.45 13.18 2.49
C ALA A 196 -15.85 13.12 1.86
N ALA A 197 -16.16 12.01 1.19
CA ALA A 197 -17.44 11.82 0.53
C ALA A 197 -18.41 11.11 1.47
N TYR A 198 -19.47 11.79 1.89
CA TYR A 198 -20.44 11.28 2.87
C TYR A 198 -21.88 11.47 2.38
N PRO A 199 -22.80 10.52 2.67
CA PRO A 199 -24.21 10.70 2.34
C PRO A 199 -24.74 12.00 2.93
N ARG A 200 -25.54 12.76 2.17
CA ARG A 200 -25.99 14.11 2.55
C ARG A 200 -26.66 14.16 3.93
N LYS A 201 -27.36 13.09 4.30
CA LYS A 201 -28.04 12.95 5.61
C LYS A 201 -27.04 12.86 6.77
N GLU A 202 -25.89 12.23 6.54
CA GLU A 202 -24.84 12.00 7.55
C GLU A 202 -23.70 13.01 7.46
N ALA A 203 -23.59 13.77 6.36
CA ALA A 203 -22.44 14.62 6.07
C ALA A 203 -22.09 15.58 7.20
N ARG A 204 -23.07 16.16 7.90
CA ARG A 204 -22.83 17.06 9.04
C ARG A 204 -22.20 16.33 10.22
N GLU A 205 -22.79 15.21 10.63
CA GLU A 205 -22.31 14.39 11.76
C GLU A 205 -20.91 13.84 11.48
N ARG A 206 -20.71 13.24 10.30
CA ARG A 206 -19.41 12.67 9.88
C ARG A 206 -18.31 13.73 9.74
N THR A 207 -18.66 14.93 9.32
CA THR A 207 -17.69 16.05 9.27
C THR A 207 -17.26 16.43 10.67
N GLU A 208 -18.19 16.45 11.64
CA GLU A 208 -17.86 16.76 13.02
C GLU A 208 -17.01 15.66 13.66
N GLU A 209 -17.34 14.38 13.41
CA GLU A 209 -16.49 13.24 13.82
C GLU A 209 -15.07 13.37 13.26
N LEU A 210 -14.94 13.71 11.97
CA LEU A 210 -13.65 13.89 11.31
C LEU A 210 -12.86 15.05 11.94
N ARG A 211 -13.51 16.20 12.18
CA ARG A 211 -12.88 17.34 12.86
C ARG A 211 -12.44 17.00 14.27
N GLN A 212 -13.25 16.26 15.02
CA GLN A 212 -12.88 15.80 16.35
C GLN A 212 -11.68 14.87 16.31
N MET A 213 -11.63 13.93 15.35
CA MET A 213 -10.45 13.08 15.16
C MET A 213 -9.18 13.88 14.85
N ILE A 214 -9.30 14.97 14.09
CA ILE A 214 -8.18 15.89 13.80
C ILE A 214 -7.77 16.65 15.07
N ALA A 215 -8.73 17.23 15.79
CA ALA A 215 -8.50 18.02 16.99
C ALA A 215 -7.88 17.18 18.13
N ASP A 216 -8.29 15.92 18.25
CA ASP A 216 -7.75 14.96 19.22
C ASP A 216 -6.37 14.41 18.83
N GLY A 217 -5.80 14.82 17.68
CA GLY A 217 -4.52 14.33 17.17
C GLY A 217 -4.57 12.92 16.55
N ARG A 218 -5.75 12.26 16.54
CA ARG A 218 -5.94 10.92 15.96
C ARG A 218 -5.77 10.89 14.44
N LEU A 219 -5.87 12.05 13.79
CA LEU A 219 -5.56 12.26 12.38
C LEU A 219 -4.58 13.43 12.23
N LEU A 220 -3.37 13.13 11.77
CA LEU A 220 -2.29 14.12 11.59
C LEU A 220 -2.46 14.96 10.32
N ILE A 221 -3.57 15.72 10.22
CA ILE A 221 -3.89 16.53 9.05
C ILE A 221 -4.40 17.92 9.44
N SER A 222 -4.22 18.89 8.55
CA SER A 222 -4.89 20.18 8.66
C SER A 222 -6.32 20.09 8.14
N GLU A 223 -7.28 20.65 8.86
CA GLU A 223 -8.67 20.78 8.37
C GLU A 223 -8.74 21.49 7.02
N LYS A 224 -7.80 22.38 6.71
CA LYS A 224 -7.74 23.11 5.42
C LYS A 224 -7.51 22.19 4.22
N ASN A 225 -6.94 21.01 4.45
CA ASN A 225 -6.66 20.02 3.41
C ASN A 225 -7.85 19.07 3.17
N VAL A 226 -8.94 19.22 3.94
CA VAL A 226 -10.12 18.38 3.89
C VAL A 226 -11.25 19.07 3.12
N ILE A 227 -11.73 18.41 2.07
CA ILE A 227 -12.87 18.83 1.26
C ILE A 227 -14.00 17.83 1.50
N VAL A 228 -15.04 18.27 2.21
CA VAL A 228 -16.24 17.46 2.44
C VAL A 228 -17.16 17.56 1.22
N ILE A 229 -17.58 16.42 0.70
CA ILE A 229 -18.46 16.29 -0.46
C ILE A 229 -19.71 15.52 -0.02
N PRO A 230 -20.84 16.21 0.18
CA PRO A 230 -22.12 15.55 0.39
C PRO A 230 -22.54 14.78 -0.87
N THR A 231 -22.78 13.48 -0.74
CA THR A 231 -23.25 12.61 -1.81
C THR A 231 -24.74 12.30 -1.65
N ASP A 232 -25.42 12.03 -2.75
CA ASP A 232 -26.79 11.48 -2.77
C ASP A 232 -26.80 10.20 -3.63
N ASP A 233 -27.93 9.49 -3.63
CA ASP A 233 -28.08 8.21 -4.34
C ASP A 233 -27.93 8.37 -5.88
N GLY A 234 -27.96 9.60 -6.40
CA GLY A 234 -27.77 9.91 -7.81
C GLY A 234 -26.31 10.12 -8.23
N ILE A 235 -25.38 10.30 -7.29
CA ILE A 235 -23.96 10.50 -7.58
C ILE A 235 -23.26 9.15 -7.69
N ASP A 236 -22.81 8.81 -8.90
CA ASP A 236 -21.86 7.71 -9.08
C ASP A 236 -20.52 8.08 -8.43
N PHE A 237 -20.24 7.45 -7.29
CA PHE A 237 -18.98 7.64 -6.56
C PHE A 237 -17.75 7.40 -7.45
N GLN A 238 -17.80 6.41 -8.35
CA GLN A 238 -16.68 6.18 -9.26
C GLN A 238 -16.43 7.39 -10.14
N ARG A 239 -17.49 7.90 -10.78
CA ARG A 239 -17.39 9.08 -11.64
C ARG A 239 -16.94 10.32 -10.88
N LEU A 240 -17.42 10.50 -9.64
CA LEU A 240 -17.01 11.60 -8.77
C LEU A 240 -15.50 11.60 -8.51
N VAL A 241 -14.93 10.45 -8.14
CA VAL A 241 -13.48 10.29 -7.91
C VAL A 241 -12.72 10.58 -9.20
N GLU A 242 -13.14 10.02 -10.31
CA GLU A 242 -12.49 10.19 -11.62
C GLU A 242 -12.44 11.65 -12.08
N VAL A 243 -13.55 12.38 -11.96
CA VAL A 243 -13.63 13.79 -12.38
C VAL A 243 -12.74 14.68 -11.51
N ARG A 244 -12.69 14.45 -10.20
CA ARG A 244 -11.93 15.30 -9.27
C ARG A 244 -10.46 14.92 -9.16
N SER A 245 -10.12 13.66 -9.41
CA SER A 245 -8.75 13.15 -9.29
C SER A 245 -8.09 12.79 -10.63
N GLY A 246 -8.68 13.15 -11.77
CA GLY A 246 -8.14 12.81 -13.10
C GLY A 246 -6.72 13.34 -13.37
N THR A 247 -6.31 14.41 -12.70
CA THR A 247 -4.96 14.98 -12.79
C THR A 247 -4.04 14.58 -11.65
N ALA A 248 -4.53 13.80 -10.68
CA ALA A 248 -3.73 13.37 -9.54
C ALA A 248 -2.61 12.43 -10.00
N ASP A 249 -1.45 12.54 -9.35
CA ASP A 249 -0.31 11.67 -9.63
C ASP A 249 -0.43 10.32 -8.90
N LEU A 250 -1.10 10.31 -7.75
CA LEU A 250 -1.47 9.10 -7.01
C LEU A 250 -2.81 9.30 -6.30
N VAL A 251 -3.68 8.30 -6.37
CA VAL A 251 -4.97 8.31 -5.66
C VAL A 251 -5.05 7.16 -4.66
N LEU A 252 -5.36 7.47 -3.40
CA LEU A 252 -5.57 6.49 -2.34
C LEU A 252 -7.07 6.29 -2.09
N VAL A 253 -7.50 5.03 -2.09
CA VAL A 253 -8.90 4.63 -1.86
C VAL A 253 -8.99 3.44 -0.92
N GLY A 254 -9.97 3.47 -0.01
CA GLY A 254 -10.22 2.39 0.94
C GLY A 254 -10.94 1.19 0.31
N PHE A 255 -10.65 0.00 0.82
CA PHE A 255 -11.48 -1.19 0.63
C PHE A 255 -11.64 -2.01 1.91
N THR A 256 -12.60 -2.92 1.91
CA THR A 256 -12.94 -3.81 3.03
C THR A 256 -13.08 -5.25 2.54
N ASP A 257 -13.00 -6.22 3.45
CA ASP A 257 -13.22 -7.63 3.14
C ASP A 257 -14.60 -7.89 2.53
N GLU A 258 -15.65 -7.27 3.05
CA GLU A 258 -17.01 -7.37 2.50
C GLU A 258 -17.04 -6.93 1.02
N ARG A 259 -16.27 -5.90 0.65
CA ARG A 259 -16.20 -5.43 -0.74
C ARG A 259 -15.38 -6.37 -1.62
N ILE A 260 -14.31 -6.96 -1.09
CA ILE A 260 -13.55 -8.02 -1.76
C ILE A 260 -14.44 -9.23 -2.04
N GLU A 261 -15.21 -9.69 -1.06
CA GLU A 261 -16.13 -10.83 -1.20
C GLU A 261 -17.22 -10.57 -2.23
N ARG A 262 -17.80 -9.36 -2.24
CA ARG A 262 -18.89 -9.00 -3.16
C ARG A 262 -18.43 -8.75 -4.59
N ARG A 263 -17.28 -8.11 -4.80
CA ARG A 263 -16.85 -7.62 -6.12
C ARG A 263 -15.70 -8.39 -6.74
N GLY A 264 -14.95 -9.17 -5.96
CA GLY A 264 -13.76 -9.87 -6.44
C GLY A 264 -12.75 -8.92 -7.10
N ILE A 265 -12.16 -9.36 -8.21
CA ILE A 265 -11.15 -8.60 -8.97
C ILE A 265 -11.66 -7.26 -9.53
N GLU A 266 -12.98 -7.12 -9.75
CA GLU A 266 -13.58 -5.90 -10.31
C GLU A 266 -13.48 -4.72 -9.34
N LEU A 267 -13.27 -4.98 -8.05
CA LEU A 267 -12.99 -3.92 -7.06
C LEU A 267 -11.75 -3.10 -7.44
N PHE A 268 -10.69 -3.77 -7.88
CA PHE A 268 -9.40 -3.13 -8.19
C PHE A 268 -9.41 -2.49 -9.59
N ARG A 269 -10.29 -2.95 -10.49
CA ARG A 269 -10.49 -2.34 -11.82
C ARG A 269 -11.27 -1.02 -11.80
N ARG A 270 -11.80 -0.60 -10.65
CA ARG A 270 -12.53 0.67 -10.52
C ARG A 270 -11.64 1.87 -10.85
N PHE A 271 -12.28 2.96 -11.28
CA PHE A 271 -11.62 4.21 -11.64
C PHE A 271 -10.66 4.07 -12.86
N PRO A 272 -11.08 3.47 -13.98
CA PRO A 272 -10.21 3.20 -15.13
C PRO A 272 -9.58 4.45 -15.75
N SER A 273 -10.17 5.63 -15.58
CA SER A 273 -9.59 6.88 -16.11
C SER A 273 -8.48 7.47 -15.24
N LEU A 274 -8.34 7.00 -13.99
CA LEU A 274 -7.24 7.41 -13.12
C LEU A 274 -5.95 6.71 -13.51
N ARG A 275 -4.84 7.39 -13.27
CA ARG A 275 -3.48 6.87 -13.43
C ARG A 275 -3.20 5.81 -12.36
N ASP A 276 -2.26 6.09 -11.47
CA ASP A 276 -1.86 5.17 -10.40
C ASP A 276 -2.84 5.27 -9.22
N VAL A 277 -3.32 4.12 -8.76
CA VAL A 277 -4.29 4.01 -7.66
C VAL A 277 -3.76 3.03 -6.64
N LEU A 278 -3.65 3.48 -5.39
CA LEU A 278 -3.30 2.65 -4.25
C LEU A 278 -4.58 2.32 -3.47
N PHE A 279 -4.99 1.06 -3.56
CA PHE A 279 -6.09 0.54 -2.75
C PHE A 279 -5.54 0.13 -1.38
N VAL A 280 -6.21 0.56 -0.31
CA VAL A 280 -5.73 0.40 1.07
C VAL A 280 -6.79 -0.26 1.94
N SER A 281 -6.39 -1.29 2.69
CA SER A 281 -7.20 -1.89 3.76
C SER A 281 -6.37 -2.02 5.02
N ALA A 282 -6.79 -1.35 6.09
CA ALA A 282 -6.17 -1.39 7.39
C ALA A 282 -6.78 -2.49 8.25
N GLU A 283 -5.93 -3.33 8.85
CA GLU A 283 -6.36 -4.37 9.78
C GLU A 283 -6.25 -3.93 11.25
N GLU A 284 -5.26 -3.10 11.57
CA GLU A 284 -5.09 -2.58 12.93
C GLU A 284 -5.64 -1.15 13.04
N ARG A 285 -6.13 -0.80 14.24
CA ARG A 285 -6.32 0.61 14.58
C ARG A 285 -4.94 1.19 14.83
N ILE A 286 -4.46 1.97 13.87
CA ILE A 286 -3.20 2.70 14.01
C ILE A 286 -3.48 3.88 14.96
N PHE A 287 -2.91 3.79 16.16
CA PHE A 287 -2.76 4.92 17.07
C PHE A 287 -1.42 5.57 16.76
N ILE A 288 -1.42 6.89 16.62
CA ILE A 288 -0.20 7.69 16.59
C ILE A 288 -0.30 8.53 17.86
N GLU A 289 0.57 8.28 18.83
CA GLU A 289 0.71 9.11 20.03
C GLU A 289 1.60 10.34 19.76
#